data_AF-A0A0F9LIM7-F1
#
_entry.id   AF-A0A0F9LIM7-F1
#
_cell.length_a   1.000
_cell.length_b   1.000
_cell.length_c   1.000
_cell.angle_alpha   90.00
_cell.angle_beta   90.00
_cell.angle_gamma   90.00
#
_symmetry.space_group_name_H-M   'P 1'
#
loop_
_entity.id
_entity.type
_entity.pdbx_description
1 polymer ?
#
loop_
_entity_poly.entity_id
_entity_poly.type
_entity_poly.pdbx_seq_one_letter_code
_entity_poly.pdbx_strand_id
1 'polypeptide(L)'
;MLGAFLLTRGQSVEQIAPLFKNAPDYNEKVTLYQLNHLAGSSGSGTKYSCPSCEKLQSQSLCFAIPECDGIINPLQFGKKKTVNA
;
A
#
# COMPACT_ATOMS: atom_id res chain seq x y z
N MET A 1 -0.78 4.84 0.00
CA MET A 1 -1.93 4.02 -0.42
C MET A 1 -1.77 2.64 0.21
N LEU A 2 -2.64 2.30 1.15
CA LEU A 2 -2.47 1.13 2.02
C LEU A 2 -2.53 -0.20 1.25
N GLY A 3 -3.53 -0.38 0.36
CA GLY A 3 -3.69 -1.63 -0.40
C GLY A 3 -2.45 -2.01 -1.22
N ALA A 4 -1.90 -1.07 -2.00
CA ALA A 4 -0.68 -1.32 -2.79
C ALA A 4 0.55 -1.65 -1.93
N PHE A 5 0.68 -1.02 -0.75
CA PHE A 5 1.76 -1.31 0.19
C PHE A 5 1.68 -2.75 0.71
N LEU A 6 0.50 -3.16 1.17
CA LEU A 6 0.26 -4.49 1.73
C LEU A 6 0.39 -5.61 0.68
N LEU A 7 -0.14 -5.39 -0.53
CA LEU A 7 0.05 -6.30 -1.66
C LEU A 7 1.53 -6.47 -2.03
N THR A 8 2.31 -5.38 -2.00
CA THR A 8 3.76 -5.45 -2.28
C THR A 8 4.52 -6.20 -1.18
N ARG A 9 4.01 -6.17 0.07
CA ARG A 9 4.55 -6.94 1.21
C ARG A 9 4.19 -8.43 1.17
N GLY A 10 3.38 -8.87 0.20
CA GLY A 10 3.03 -10.26 0.00
C GLY A 10 1.73 -10.70 0.68
N GLN A 11 0.93 -9.75 1.21
CA GLN A 11 -0.41 -10.09 1.68
C GLN A 11 -1.37 -10.30 0.49
N SER A 12 -2.32 -11.22 0.66
CA SER A 12 -3.35 -11.50 -0.35
C SER A 12 -4.53 -10.53 -0.28
N VAL A 13 -5.33 -10.46 -1.35
CA VAL A 13 -6.53 -9.60 -1.39
C VAL A 13 -7.50 -9.94 -0.27
N GLU A 14 -7.66 -11.23 0.04
CA GLU A 14 -8.54 -11.75 1.09
C GLU A 14 -8.08 -11.34 2.49
N GLN A 15 -6.76 -11.22 2.71
CA GLN A 15 -6.20 -10.73 3.97
C GLN A 15 -6.36 -9.22 4.12
N ILE A 16 -6.32 -8.49 3.01
CA ILE A 16 -6.34 -7.02 3.00
C ILE A 16 -7.76 -6.46 3.04
N ALA A 17 -8.72 -7.07 2.33
CA ALA A 17 -10.08 -6.56 2.21
C ALA A 17 -10.79 -6.32 3.57
N PRO A 18 -10.63 -7.19 4.60
CA PRO A 18 -11.23 -6.97 5.92
C PRO A 18 -10.69 -5.72 6.65
N LEU A 19 -9.48 -5.26 6.34
CA LEU A 19 -8.87 -4.09 6.99
C LEU A 19 -9.59 -2.78 6.64
N PHE A 20 -10.32 -2.75 5.53
CA PHE A 20 -11.06 -1.58 5.08
C PHE A 20 -12.48 -1.49 5.66
N LYS A 21 -12.95 -2.50 6.41
CA LYS A 21 -14.33 -2.56 6.95
C LYS A 21 -14.71 -1.40 7.87
N ASN A 22 -13.71 -0.77 8.50
CA ASN A 22 -13.92 0.36 9.40
C ASN A 22 -13.99 1.72 8.67
N ALA A 23 -13.79 1.74 7.35
CA ALA A 23 -13.93 2.96 6.56
C ALA A 23 -15.43 3.33 6.42
N PRO A 24 -15.79 4.62 6.56
CA PRO A 24 -17.18 5.06 6.53
C PRO A 24 -17.87 4.83 5.18
N ASP A 25 -17.10 4.74 4.10
CA ASP A 25 -17.50 4.51 2.72
C ASP A 25 -17.24 3.06 2.25
N TYR A 26 -16.99 2.14 3.18
CA TYR A 26 -16.67 0.76 2.85
C TYR A 26 -17.78 0.08 2.04
N ASN A 27 -17.38 -0.48 0.89
CA ASN A 27 -18.21 -1.38 0.10
C ASN A 27 -17.36 -2.57 -0.33
N GLU A 28 -17.71 -3.76 0.15
CA GLU A 28 -16.95 -4.99 -0.08
C GLU A 28 -16.65 -5.25 -1.57
N LYS A 29 -17.66 -5.11 -2.44
CA LYS A 29 -17.49 -5.35 -3.88
C LYS A 29 -16.52 -4.35 -4.50
N VAL A 30 -16.63 -3.07 -4.13
CA VAL A 30 -15.74 -2.01 -4.62
C VAL A 30 -14.32 -2.20 -4.11
N THR A 31 -14.14 -2.50 -2.83
CA THR A 31 -12.83 -2.77 -2.22
C THR A 31 -12.16 -3.98 -2.87
N LEU A 32 -12.87 -5.09 -3.06
CA LEU A 32 -12.33 -6.28 -3.73
C LEU A 32 -11.93 -5.97 -5.17
N TYR A 33 -12.76 -5.23 -5.91
CA TYR A 33 -12.44 -4.81 -7.27
C TYR A 33 -11.16 -3.97 -7.32
N GLN A 34 -11.04 -2.97 -6.44
CA GLN A 34 -9.85 -2.11 -6.35
C GLN A 34 -8.59 -2.92 -5.99
N LEU A 35 -8.67 -3.82 -5.00
CA LEU A 35 -7.54 -4.64 -4.58
C LEU A 35 -7.09 -5.61 -5.68
N ASN A 36 -8.02 -6.25 -6.38
CA ASN A 36 -7.70 -7.14 -7.50
C ASN A 36 -7.06 -6.38 -8.67
N HIS A 37 -7.51 -5.16 -8.95
CA HIS A 37 -6.89 -4.31 -9.97
C HIS A 37 -5.45 -3.94 -9.60
N LEU A 38 -5.19 -3.60 -8.34
CA LEU A 38 -3.84 -3.30 -7.84
C LEU A 38 -2.91 -4.52 -7.88
N ALA A 39 -3.44 -5.69 -7.57
CA ALA A 39 -2.71 -6.95 -7.61
C ALA A 39 -2.29 -7.35 -9.04
N GLY A 40 -2.86 -6.71 -10.07
CA GLY A 40 -2.69 -7.09 -11.47
C GLY A 40 -3.55 -8.30 -11.86
N SER A 41 -4.48 -8.73 -11.00
CA SER A 41 -5.38 -9.86 -11.23
C SER A 41 -6.61 -9.50 -12.07
N SER A 42 -6.73 -8.24 -12.53
CA SER A 42 -7.86 -7.76 -13.34
C SER A 42 -7.41 -6.73 -14.38
N GLY A 43 -7.89 -6.86 -15.62
CA GLY A 43 -7.62 -5.92 -16.71
C GLY A 43 -6.27 -6.16 -17.42
N SER A 44 -5.45 -5.11 -17.58
CA SER A 44 -4.19 -5.10 -18.35
C SER A 44 -3.05 -5.96 -17.76
N GLY A 45 -3.26 -6.60 -16.61
CA GLY A 45 -2.21 -7.33 -15.89
C GLY A 45 -1.17 -6.43 -15.19
N THR A 46 -1.38 -5.11 -15.18
CA THR A 46 -0.43 -4.16 -14.59
C THR A 46 -0.49 -4.24 -13.07
N LYS A 47 0.60 -4.72 -12.44
CA LYS A 47 0.76 -4.67 -10.99
C LYS A 47 1.16 -3.26 -10.57
N TYR A 48 0.29 -2.56 -9.87
CA TYR A 48 0.58 -1.23 -9.36
C TYR A 48 1.46 -1.31 -8.11
N SER A 49 2.58 -0.59 -8.14
CA SER A 49 3.50 -0.50 -7.00
C SER A 49 3.08 0.61 -6.03
N CYS A 50 3.55 0.49 -4.78
CA CYS A 50 3.32 1.53 -3.79
C CYS A 50 4.02 2.85 -4.21
N PRO A 51 3.29 3.98 -4.27
CA PRO A 51 3.87 5.27 -4.64
C PRO A 51 4.92 5.75 -3.63
N SER A 52 5.77 6.69 -4.05
CA SER A 52 6.81 7.29 -3.18
C SER A 52 6.22 8.07 -2.00
N CYS A 53 7.05 8.32 -0.98
CA CYS A 53 6.66 9.14 0.18
C CYS A 53 6.22 10.54 -0.27
N GLU A 54 6.99 11.17 -1.16
CA GLU A 54 6.67 12.47 -1.76
C GLU A 54 5.31 12.47 -2.47
N LYS A 55 5.02 11.43 -3.26
CA LYS A 55 3.74 11.32 -3.96
C LYS A 55 2.59 11.19 -2.96
N LEU A 56 2.76 10.43 -1.88
CA LEU A 56 1.74 10.32 -0.83
C LEU A 56 1.56 11.62 -0.06
N GLN A 57 2.63 12.38 0.19
CA GLN A 57 2.53 13.72 0.80
C GLN A 57 1.74 14.67 -0.09
N SER A 58 2.01 14.69 -1.40
CA SER A 58 1.27 15.53 -2.36
C SER A 58 -0.23 15.23 -2.45
N GLN A 59 -0.64 14.03 -2.04
CA GLN A 59 -2.03 13.58 -2.04
C GLN A 59 -2.67 13.62 -0.65
N SER A 60 -1.97 14.15 0.37
CA SER A 60 -2.41 14.13 1.77
C SER A 60 -2.70 12.72 2.32
N LEU A 61 -1.97 11.72 1.80
CA LEU A 61 -2.06 10.30 2.18
C LEU A 61 -0.85 9.83 3.00
N CYS A 62 0.07 10.73 3.35
CA CYS A 62 1.26 10.43 4.14
C CYS A 62 1.15 11.08 5.53
N PHE A 63 1.05 10.24 6.56
CA PHE A 63 1.10 10.67 7.96
C PHE A 63 2.44 10.20 8.54
N ALA A 64 3.48 10.99 8.31
CA ALA A 64 4.84 10.63 8.70
C ALA A 64 4.97 10.57 10.23
N ILE A 65 5.66 9.55 10.72
CA ILE A 65 6.00 9.34 12.13
C ILE A 65 7.52 9.32 12.28
N PRO A 66 8.09 9.50 13.50
CA PRO A 66 9.54 9.51 13.71
C PRO A 66 10.25 8.29 13.12
N GLU A 67 9.61 7.12 13.14
CA GLU A 67 10.11 5.85 12.61
C GLU A 67 10.26 5.84 11.08
N CYS A 68 9.71 6.84 10.38
CA CYS A 68 9.96 7.01 8.95
C CYS A 68 11.42 7.38 8.66
N ASP A 69 12.20 7.92 9.60
CA ASP A 69 13.66 8.13 9.53
C ASP A 69 14.25 8.35 8.11
N GLY A 70 13.74 9.35 7.39
CA GLY A 70 14.24 9.73 6.06
C GLY A 70 13.97 8.76 4.90
N ILE A 71 13.02 7.82 5.02
CA ILE A 71 12.65 6.93 3.91
C ILE A 71 12.07 7.70 2.72
N ILE A 72 12.45 7.28 1.51
CA ILE A 72 11.97 7.86 0.24
C ILE A 72 10.75 7.11 -0.32
N ASN A 73 10.57 5.85 0.07
CA ASN A 73 9.44 5.02 -0.33
C ASN A 73 8.87 4.26 0.89
N PRO A 74 7.54 4.18 1.06
CA PRO A 74 6.91 3.45 2.16
C PRO A 74 7.37 2.00 2.28
N LEU A 75 7.78 1.37 1.18
CA LEU A 75 8.30 0.00 1.17
C LEU A 75 9.58 -0.18 2.00
N GLN A 76 10.34 0.88 2.26
CA GLN A 76 11.52 0.87 3.13
C GLN A 76 11.15 0.86 4.62
N PHE A 77 9.94 1.28 4.98
CA PHE A 77 9.49 1.38 6.37
C PHE A 77 9.61 0.04 7.11
N GLY A 78 10.32 -0.01 8.24
CA GLY A 78 10.50 -1.25 9.01
C GLY A 78 11.35 -2.34 8.34
N LYS A 79 12.00 -2.06 7.20
CA LYS A 79 13.12 -2.89 6.74
C LYS A 79 14.35 -2.54 7.56
N LYS A 80 15.06 -3.53 8.09
CA LYS A 80 16.39 -3.30 8.69
C LYS A 80 17.26 -2.65 7.60
N LYS A 81 17.87 -1.50 7.88
CA LYS A 81 18.91 -0.93 7.01
C LYS A 81 19.96 -2.05 6.85
N THR A 82 20.04 -2.66 5.68
CA THR A 82 21.20 -3.46 5.31
C THR A 82 22.33 -2.47 5.22
N VAL A 83 23.07 -2.30 6.32
CA VAL A 83 24.39 -1.71 6.29
C VAL A 83 25.19 -2.66 5.41
N ASN A 84 25.29 -2.34 4.12
CA ASN A 84 26.24 -3.02 3.26
C ASN A 84 27.63 -2.72 3.86
N ALA A 85 28.30 -3.79 4.28
CA ALA A 85 29.73 -3.82 4.55
C ALA A 85 30.52 -3.61 3.26
#